data_AF-A0A8W8K080-F1
#
_entry.id   AF-A0A8W8K080-F1
#
_cell.length_a   1.000
_cell.length_b   1.000
_cell.length_c   1.000
_cell.angle_alpha   90.00
_cell.angle_beta   90.00
_cell.angle_gamma   90.00
#
_symmetry.space_group_name_H-M   'P 1'
#
loop_
_entity.id
_entity.type
_entity.pdbx_description
1 polymer ?
#
loop_
_entity_poly.entity_id
_entity_poly.type
_entity_poly.pdbx_seq_one_letter_code
_entity_poly.pdbx_strand_id
1 'polypeptide(L)'
;MGQYQQQHLKRAERYKQFIERHCIERQYCFQIKRCNDEMCCEKPTKERPWVPDPMYSDENGTHHYKLEDVIGTETSEKDRPSAQKQTVTAVAEEQQGCINSVLVGQNVRMTVDCTDCTKPRCIYSKLKLTPREMRGLKLLLNSHDYSCGAVITTDGHVLQGKVFVKLQLNCQSPIEFSYYSSGIKGKLDLCCYCKAEGVQQDEELKKQFRVVLPVCQTCLDNHKPILKRNPIKK
;
A
#
# COMPACT_ATOMS: atom_id res chain seq x y z
N MET A 1 29.56 -12.95 19.41
CA MET A 1 28.57 -11.85 19.47
C MET A 1 27.23 -12.40 19.02
N GLY A 2 26.21 -12.39 19.88
CA GLY A 2 24.89 -12.94 19.55
C GLY A 2 24.21 -12.11 18.46
N GLN A 3 23.67 -12.76 17.44
CA GLN A 3 22.86 -12.10 16.41
C GLN A 3 21.51 -11.71 17.02
N TYR A 4 21.33 -10.43 17.34
CA TYR A 4 20.05 -9.91 17.79
C TYR A 4 19.14 -9.65 16.58
N GLN A 5 18.02 -10.36 16.50
CA GLN A 5 16.96 -10.07 15.53
C GLN A 5 16.18 -8.81 15.95
N GLN A 6 15.62 -8.04 14.99
CA GLN A 6 14.85 -6.82 15.27
C GLN A 6 13.78 -7.00 16.37
N GLN A 7 13.18 -8.18 16.47
CA GLN A 7 12.16 -8.49 17.47
C GLN A 7 12.70 -8.47 18.92
N HIS A 8 13.99 -8.75 19.12
CA HIS A 8 14.63 -8.69 20.43
C HIS A 8 14.93 -7.25 20.88
N LEU A 9 15.20 -6.35 19.94
CA LEU A 9 15.49 -4.94 20.22
C LEU A 9 14.22 -4.12 20.53
N LYS A 10 13.09 -4.44 19.87
CA LYS A 10 11.80 -3.76 20.10
C LYS A 10 11.26 -3.90 21.52
N ARG A 11 11.75 -4.86 22.31
CA ARG A 11 11.37 -5.06 23.72
C ARG A 11 12.24 -4.29 24.71
N ALA A 12 13.39 -3.76 24.27
CA ALA A 12 14.28 -3.01 25.13
C ALA A 12 13.78 -1.57 25.31
N GLU A 13 13.55 -1.17 26.55
CA GLU A 13 13.01 0.16 26.87
C GLU A 13 13.92 1.29 26.38
N ARG A 14 15.24 1.11 26.51
CA ARG A 14 16.24 2.06 25.98
C ARG A 14 16.15 2.22 24.46
N TYR A 15 15.79 1.16 23.72
CA TYR A 15 15.61 1.23 22.27
C TYR A 15 14.36 2.00 21.89
N LYS A 16 13.23 1.78 22.59
CA LYS A 16 12.00 2.55 22.35
C LYS A 16 12.20 4.04 22.61
N GLN A 17 12.77 4.37 23.77
CA GLN A 17 13.11 5.76 24.12
C GLN A 17 14.05 6.39 23.11
N PHE A 18 15.00 5.62 22.56
CA PHE A 18 15.87 6.12 21.51
C PHE A 18 15.08 6.45 20.23
N ILE A 19 14.26 5.51 19.73
CA ILE A 19 13.45 5.73 18.53
C ILE A 19 12.54 6.95 18.70
N GLU A 20 11.86 7.08 19.84
CA GLU A 20 10.92 8.19 20.10
C GLU A 20 11.63 9.55 20.19
N ARG A 21 12.83 9.61 20.76
CA ARG A 21 13.55 10.87 20.97
C ARG A 21 14.45 11.28 19.81
N HIS A 22 14.94 10.32 19.04
CA HIS A 22 16.03 10.53 18.09
C HIS A 22 15.71 10.12 16.67
N CYS A 23 14.56 9.53 16.41
CA CYS A 23 14.22 9.05 15.08
C CYS A 23 12.91 9.65 14.59
N ILE A 24 12.86 9.90 13.29
CA ILE A 24 11.62 10.07 12.55
C ILE A 24 11.58 8.96 11.51
N GLU A 25 10.59 8.07 11.64
CA GLU A 25 10.27 7.05 10.66
C GLU A 25 9.10 7.53 9.80
N ARG A 26 9.37 7.67 8.51
CA ARG A 26 8.40 7.93 7.43
C ARG A 26 8.46 6.77 6.44
N GLN A 27 7.57 6.74 5.46
CA GLN A 27 7.48 5.65 4.47
C GLN A 27 8.77 5.47 3.66
N TYR A 28 9.38 6.58 3.22
CA TYR A 28 10.57 6.56 2.36
C TYR A 28 11.81 7.15 3.02
N CYS A 29 11.71 7.55 4.28
CA CYS A 29 12.80 8.19 5.00
C CYS A 29 12.85 7.70 6.44
N PHE A 30 14.07 7.37 6.88
CA PHE A 30 14.37 7.16 8.28
C PHE A 30 15.45 8.16 8.66
N GLN A 31 15.08 9.14 9.50
CA GLN A 31 16.00 10.16 9.97
C GLN A 31 16.41 9.85 11.40
N ILE A 32 17.69 10.03 11.70
CA ILE A 32 18.23 9.94 13.06
C ILE A 32 18.92 11.26 13.40
N LYS A 33 18.59 11.85 14.54
CA LYS A 33 19.21 13.09 15.03
C LYS A 33 19.70 12.91 16.46
N ARG A 34 20.88 13.47 16.75
CA ARG A 34 21.38 13.59 18.12
C ARG A 34 20.53 14.60 18.89
N CYS A 35 20.18 14.30 20.14
CA CYS A 35 19.56 15.30 21.01
C CYS A 35 20.64 16.21 21.61
N ASN A 36 20.24 17.38 22.11
CA ASN A 36 21.17 18.31 22.80
C ASN A 36 21.33 17.98 24.30
N ASP A 37 20.89 16.80 24.75
CA ASP A 37 21.02 16.35 26.14
C ASP A 37 22.38 15.67 26.34
N GLU A 38 23.24 16.27 27.16
CA GLU A 38 24.61 15.83 27.44
C GLU A 38 24.68 14.44 28.08
N MET A 39 23.60 14.00 28.75
CA MET A 39 23.51 12.66 29.35
C MET A 39 23.07 11.58 28.35
N CYS A 40 22.75 11.99 27.11
CA CYS A 40 22.18 11.12 26.09
C CYS A 40 23.00 11.13 24.79
N CYS A 41 23.36 12.30 24.28
CA CYS A 41 24.12 12.49 23.05
C CYS A 41 25.22 13.53 23.24
N GLU A 42 26.35 13.35 22.56
CA GLU A 42 27.31 14.44 22.43
C GLU A 42 26.65 15.66 21.77
N LYS A 43 26.81 16.83 22.39
CA LYS A 43 26.25 18.09 21.92
C LYS A 43 26.69 18.36 20.47
N PRO A 44 25.74 18.46 19.52
CA PRO A 44 26.10 18.75 18.14
C PRO A 44 26.69 20.16 18.03
N THR A 45 27.72 20.32 17.19
CA THR A 45 28.36 21.62 16.91
C THR A 45 27.42 22.63 16.26
N LYS A 46 26.35 22.15 15.60
CA LYS A 46 25.27 22.96 15.05
C LYS A 46 23.97 22.19 15.13
N GLU A 47 22.94 22.81 15.71
CA GLU A 47 21.61 22.25 15.68
C GLU A 47 21.06 22.26 14.24
N ARG A 48 20.60 21.09 13.78
CA ARG A 48 19.99 20.92 12.46
C ARG A 48 18.52 20.56 12.64
N PRO A 49 17.58 21.25 11.99
CA PRO A 49 16.19 20.82 11.97
C PRO A 49 16.06 19.47 11.26
N TRP A 50 14.92 18.80 11.47
CA TRP A 50 14.57 17.63 10.69
C TRP A 50 14.44 17.97 9.21
N VAL A 51 14.82 17.05 8.34
CA VAL A 51 14.62 17.20 6.90
C VAL A 51 13.11 17.06 6.64
N PRO A 52 12.46 18.07 6.03
CA PRO A 52 11.05 18.00 5.71
C PRO A 52 10.76 16.97 4.60
N ASP A 53 9.56 16.41 4.59
CA ASP A 53 9.05 15.59 3.50
C ASP A 53 8.78 16.46 2.26
N PRO A 54 9.03 15.97 1.03
CA PRO A 54 8.66 16.70 -0.18
C PRO A 54 7.15 16.97 -0.22
N MET A 55 6.77 18.24 -0.32
CA MET A 55 5.38 18.68 -0.42
C MET A 55 5.18 19.54 -1.66
N TYR A 56 4.01 19.42 -2.29
CA TYR A 56 3.68 20.23 -3.46
C TYR A 56 3.39 21.67 -3.05
N SER A 57 3.97 22.63 -3.77
CA SER A 57 3.73 24.07 -3.61
C SER A 57 2.51 24.55 -4.37
N ASP A 58 1.97 23.73 -5.26
CA ASP A 58 0.78 24.02 -6.05
C ASP A 58 -0.27 22.90 -5.90
N GLU A 59 -1.54 23.24 -6.17
CA GLU A 59 -2.64 22.29 -6.07
C GLU A 59 -2.61 21.20 -7.16
N ASN A 60 -1.86 21.45 -8.25
CA ASN A 60 -1.78 20.54 -9.40
C ASN A 60 -0.71 19.44 -9.21
N GLY A 61 0.09 19.52 -8.15
CA GLY A 61 1.17 18.58 -7.88
C GLY A 61 2.34 18.66 -8.86
N THR A 62 2.61 19.84 -9.43
CA THR A 62 3.65 19.98 -10.47
C THR A 62 5.00 20.45 -9.93
N HIS A 63 5.00 21.28 -8.90
CA HIS A 63 6.20 21.81 -8.26
C HIS A 63 6.20 21.50 -6.77
N HIS A 64 7.37 21.17 -6.26
CA HIS A 64 7.59 21.01 -4.82
C HIS A 64 8.08 22.33 -4.23
N TYR A 65 7.78 22.57 -2.94
CA TYR A 65 8.45 23.63 -2.19
C TYR A 65 9.96 23.45 -2.23
N LYS A 66 10.71 24.56 -2.23
CA LYS A 66 12.16 24.50 -2.02
C LYS A 66 12.43 24.11 -0.57
N LEU A 67 13.53 23.39 -0.34
CA LEU A 67 13.94 22.97 0.99
C LEU A 67 14.00 24.14 1.98
N GLU A 68 14.51 25.28 1.54
CA GLU A 68 14.66 26.51 2.32
C GLU A 68 13.33 27.02 2.90
N ASP A 69 12.22 26.81 2.17
CA ASP A 69 10.90 27.30 2.53
C ASP A 69 10.18 26.39 3.53
N VAL A 70 10.56 25.10 3.58
CA VAL A 70 9.89 24.08 4.42
C VAL A 70 10.76 23.57 5.56
N ILE A 71 12.05 23.92 5.60
CA ILE A 71 12.95 23.45 6.65
C ILE A 71 12.51 23.96 8.03
N GLY A 72 12.37 23.03 8.99
CA GLY A 72 11.91 23.36 10.35
C GLY A 72 10.38 23.52 10.48
N THR A 73 9.62 23.31 9.41
CA THR A 73 8.15 23.26 9.45
C THR A 73 7.65 21.82 9.59
N GLU A 74 6.40 21.64 10.03
CA GLU A 74 5.76 20.33 10.04
C GLU A 74 5.29 19.95 8.62
N THR A 75 5.82 18.83 8.11
CA THR A 75 5.43 18.29 6.80
C THR A 75 4.61 17.01 6.92
N SER A 76 3.97 16.64 5.82
CA SER A 76 3.13 15.44 5.75
C SER A 76 3.50 14.56 4.55
N GLU A 77 3.23 13.27 4.66
CA GLU A 77 3.51 12.30 3.59
C GLU A 77 2.41 12.22 2.52
N LYS A 78 1.45 13.16 2.49
CA LYS A 78 0.31 13.11 1.56
C LYS A 78 0.75 13.19 0.09
N ASP A 79 1.85 13.89 -0.17
CA ASP A 79 2.34 14.21 -1.51
C ASP A 79 3.25 13.11 -2.10
N ARG A 80 3.53 12.05 -1.33
CA ARG A 80 4.37 10.95 -1.80
C ARG A 80 3.75 10.21 -2.99
N PRO A 81 4.55 9.73 -3.96
CA PRO A 81 4.04 9.08 -5.17
C PRO A 81 3.04 7.94 -4.93
N SER A 82 3.25 7.11 -3.90
CA SER A 82 2.34 6.00 -3.58
C SER A 82 1.03 6.40 -2.89
N ALA A 83 0.91 7.63 -2.40
CA ALA A 83 -0.32 8.17 -1.82
C ALA A 83 -1.15 8.94 -2.86
N GLN A 84 -0.50 9.47 -3.90
CA GLN A 84 -1.16 10.22 -4.96
C GLN A 84 -2.19 9.38 -5.71
N LYS A 85 -3.26 10.01 -6.18
CA LYS A 85 -4.21 9.37 -7.08
C LYS A 85 -3.50 9.15 -8.41
N GLN A 86 -3.18 7.90 -8.74
CA GLN A 86 -2.62 7.57 -10.03
C GLN A 86 -3.68 7.80 -11.11
N THR A 87 -3.52 8.86 -11.89
CA THR A 87 -4.18 9.04 -13.18
C THR A 87 -3.48 8.13 -14.17
N VAL A 88 -3.92 6.87 -14.21
CA VAL A 88 -3.43 5.96 -15.23
C VAL A 88 -3.89 6.51 -16.58
N THR A 89 -2.94 6.92 -17.42
CA THR A 89 -3.24 7.25 -18.80
C THR A 89 -3.67 5.95 -19.50
N ALA A 90 -4.59 6.03 -20.45
CA ALA A 90 -4.99 4.88 -21.27
C ALA A 90 -3.76 4.10 -21.82
N VAL A 91 -2.65 4.81 -22.04
CA VAL A 91 -1.34 4.29 -22.43
C VAL A 91 -0.80 3.20 -21.50
N ALA A 92 -0.92 3.32 -20.18
CA ALA A 92 -0.35 2.31 -19.27
C ALA A 92 -1.23 1.04 -19.17
N GLU A 93 -2.55 1.19 -19.29
CA GLU A 93 -3.47 0.04 -19.42
C GLU A 93 -3.29 -0.66 -20.78
N GLU A 94 -3.06 0.13 -21.84
CA GLU A 94 -2.73 -0.35 -23.18
C GLU A 94 -1.37 -1.07 -23.22
N GLN A 95 -0.36 -0.58 -22.50
CA GLN A 95 0.95 -1.23 -22.33
C GLN A 95 0.85 -2.59 -21.65
N GLN A 96 -0.10 -2.77 -20.72
CA GLN A 96 -0.41 -4.08 -20.19
C GLN A 96 -1.29 -4.90 -21.14
N GLY A 97 -1.97 -4.29 -22.12
CA GLY A 97 -3.00 -4.94 -22.94
C GLY A 97 -4.25 -5.30 -22.14
N CYS A 98 -4.49 -4.63 -21.01
CA CYS A 98 -5.51 -5.00 -20.04
C CYS A 98 -6.84 -4.29 -20.33
N ILE A 99 -7.87 -5.05 -20.71
CA ILE A 99 -9.25 -4.54 -20.80
C ILE A 99 -9.96 -4.65 -19.45
N ASN A 100 -10.77 -3.67 -19.08
CA ASN A 100 -11.49 -3.63 -17.79
C ASN A 100 -12.33 -4.88 -17.49
N SER A 101 -12.84 -5.57 -18.52
CA SER A 101 -13.59 -6.82 -18.35
C SER A 101 -12.75 -7.99 -17.82
N VAL A 102 -11.41 -7.89 -17.86
CA VAL A 102 -10.51 -8.88 -17.25
C VAL A 102 -10.39 -8.67 -15.74
N LEU A 103 -10.58 -7.46 -15.22
CA LEU A 103 -10.37 -7.08 -13.82
C LEU A 103 -11.53 -7.49 -12.89
N VAL A 104 -11.95 -8.75 -12.96
CA VAL A 104 -13.08 -9.32 -12.21
C VAL A 104 -12.65 -10.48 -11.30
N GLY A 105 -13.45 -10.78 -10.26
CA GLY A 105 -13.13 -11.80 -9.24
C GLY A 105 -12.78 -13.18 -9.80
N GLN A 106 -13.52 -13.64 -10.81
CA GLN A 106 -13.27 -14.93 -11.50
C GLN A 106 -11.91 -15.02 -12.20
N ASN A 107 -11.31 -13.86 -12.53
CA ASN A 107 -10.03 -13.77 -13.22
C ASN A 107 -8.86 -13.55 -12.29
N VAL A 108 -9.08 -13.38 -10.99
CA VAL A 108 -7.98 -13.28 -10.03
C VAL A 108 -7.31 -14.66 -9.94
N ARG A 109 -5.99 -14.69 -10.08
CA ARG A 109 -5.17 -15.91 -10.05
C ARG A 109 -4.31 -16.00 -8.81
N MET A 110 -3.89 -14.85 -8.29
CA MET A 110 -3.08 -14.71 -7.10
C MET A 110 -3.21 -13.29 -6.56
N THR A 111 -2.68 -13.05 -5.37
CA THR A 111 -2.50 -11.72 -4.82
C THR A 111 -1.03 -11.42 -4.61
N VAL A 112 -0.70 -10.14 -4.58
CA VAL A 112 0.61 -9.63 -4.16
C VAL A 112 0.39 -8.56 -3.10
N ASP A 113 1.15 -8.63 -2.02
CA ASP A 113 1.08 -7.60 -0.99
C ASP A 113 1.90 -6.40 -1.42
N CYS A 114 1.31 -5.21 -1.30
CA CYS A 114 2.06 -3.99 -1.52
C CYS A 114 3.12 -3.81 -0.41
N THR A 115 4.39 -3.64 -0.78
CA THR A 115 5.48 -3.41 0.19
C THR A 115 5.21 -2.17 1.04
N ASP A 116 4.55 -1.15 0.48
CA ASP A 116 4.28 0.10 1.20
C ASP A 116 3.11 0.03 2.18
N CYS A 117 1.94 -0.41 1.73
CA CYS A 117 0.71 -0.38 2.55
C CYS A 117 0.27 -1.76 3.02
N THR A 118 0.95 -2.83 2.60
CA THR A 118 0.73 -4.23 2.97
C THR A 118 -0.67 -4.77 2.66
N LYS A 119 -1.46 -4.04 1.86
CA LYS A 119 -2.74 -4.53 1.36
C LYS A 119 -2.51 -5.52 0.22
N PRO A 120 -3.26 -6.63 0.18
CA PRO A 120 -3.21 -7.55 -0.95
C PRO A 120 -3.84 -6.89 -2.17
N ARG A 121 -3.13 -6.93 -3.31
CA ARG A 121 -3.60 -6.50 -4.63
C ARG A 121 -3.80 -7.70 -5.53
N CYS A 122 -4.87 -7.65 -6.32
CA CYS A 122 -5.27 -8.74 -7.19
C CYS A 122 -4.40 -8.80 -8.45
N ILE A 123 -3.89 -9.99 -8.76
CA ILE A 123 -3.27 -10.31 -10.04
C ILE A 123 -4.28 -11.10 -10.87
N TYR A 124 -4.62 -10.56 -12.03
CA TYR A 124 -5.62 -11.09 -12.94
C TYR A 124 -4.98 -11.81 -14.11
N SER A 125 -5.68 -12.80 -14.66
CA SER A 125 -5.42 -13.35 -15.99
C SER A 125 -6.72 -13.83 -16.59
N LYS A 126 -6.96 -13.51 -17.87
CA LYS A 126 -8.16 -13.98 -18.59
C LYS A 126 -8.21 -15.51 -18.64
N LEU A 127 -7.07 -16.14 -18.86
CA LEU A 127 -6.94 -17.60 -18.90
C LEU A 127 -6.43 -18.13 -17.56
N LYS A 128 -6.59 -19.43 -17.35
CA LYS A 128 -5.94 -20.11 -16.23
C LYS A 128 -4.45 -20.19 -16.52
N LEU A 129 -3.62 -19.73 -15.60
CA LEU A 129 -2.16 -19.85 -15.73
C LEU A 129 -1.77 -21.33 -15.70
N THR A 130 -0.86 -21.72 -16.59
CA THR A 130 -0.23 -23.03 -16.54
C THR A 130 0.63 -23.17 -15.27
N PRO A 131 0.94 -24.40 -14.82
CA PRO A 131 1.83 -24.60 -13.67
C PRO A 131 3.19 -23.91 -13.83
N ARG A 132 3.73 -23.84 -15.05
CA ARG A 132 4.99 -23.17 -15.36
C ARG A 132 4.86 -21.65 -15.21
N GLU A 133 3.81 -21.06 -15.75
CA GLU A 133 3.54 -19.61 -15.62
C GLU A 133 3.28 -19.21 -14.18
N MET A 134 2.53 -20.02 -13.43
CA MET A 134 2.29 -19.78 -12.00
C MET A 134 3.60 -19.81 -11.20
N ARG A 135 4.52 -20.74 -11.49
CA ARG A 135 5.86 -20.74 -10.87
C ARG A 135 6.66 -19.50 -11.26
N GLY A 136 6.65 -19.12 -12.54
CA GLY A 136 7.31 -17.90 -13.02
C GLY A 136 6.79 -16.65 -12.33
N LEU A 137 5.47 -16.55 -12.15
CA LEU A 137 4.83 -15.43 -11.47
C LEU A 137 5.26 -15.35 -10.00
N LYS A 138 5.32 -16.49 -9.30
CA LYS A 138 5.81 -16.53 -7.91
C LYS A 138 7.27 -16.10 -7.79
N LEU A 139 8.13 -16.53 -8.72
CA LEU A 139 9.54 -16.10 -8.76
C LEU A 139 9.68 -14.60 -9.03
N LEU A 140 8.88 -14.06 -9.96
CA LEU A 140 8.82 -12.63 -10.25
C LEU A 140 8.45 -11.81 -8.99
N LEU A 141 7.41 -12.24 -8.28
CA LEU A 141 6.98 -11.56 -7.05
C LEU A 141 7.97 -11.70 -5.89
N ASN A 142 8.72 -12.80 -5.84
CA ASN A 142 9.74 -12.98 -4.80
C ASN A 142 11.03 -12.22 -5.10
N SER A 143 11.23 -11.72 -6.33
CA SER A 143 12.44 -11.03 -6.75
C SER A 143 12.32 -9.51 -6.74
N HIS A 144 11.09 -8.98 -6.69
CA HIS A 144 10.82 -7.55 -6.81
C HIS A 144 9.77 -7.12 -5.80
N ASP A 145 10.00 -5.95 -5.20
CA ASP A 145 9.01 -5.29 -4.38
C ASP A 145 7.87 -4.75 -5.25
N TYR A 146 6.64 -4.95 -4.78
CA TYR A 146 5.45 -4.47 -5.46
C TYR A 146 4.87 -3.27 -4.72
N SER A 147 4.59 -2.19 -5.45
CA SER A 147 3.88 -1.02 -4.94
C SER A 147 2.53 -0.87 -5.63
N CYS A 148 1.53 -0.34 -4.93
CA CYS A 148 0.18 -0.17 -5.47
C CYS A 148 0.22 0.59 -6.80
N GLY A 149 -0.46 0.02 -7.81
CA GLY A 149 -0.57 0.64 -9.12
C GLY A 149 0.68 0.52 -10.01
N ALA A 150 1.75 -0.12 -9.53
CA ALA A 150 2.89 -0.46 -10.38
C ALA A 150 2.54 -1.59 -11.36
N VAL A 151 3.20 -1.59 -12.53
CA VAL A 151 3.17 -2.70 -13.47
C VAL A 151 3.91 -3.90 -12.87
N ILE A 152 3.35 -5.10 -13.00
CA ILE A 152 3.93 -6.31 -12.40
C ILE A 152 5.00 -6.97 -13.28
N THR A 153 4.92 -6.81 -14.60
CA THR A 153 5.88 -7.36 -15.56
C THR A 153 6.68 -6.25 -16.24
N THR A 154 7.98 -6.43 -16.38
CA THR A 154 8.82 -5.59 -17.24
C THR A 154 8.60 -5.92 -18.73
N ASP A 155 9.02 -5.01 -19.61
CA ASP A 155 8.95 -5.21 -21.06
C ASP A 155 9.76 -6.44 -21.50
N GLY A 156 9.15 -7.26 -22.35
CA GLY A 156 9.71 -8.52 -22.85
C GLY A 156 9.56 -9.70 -21.88
N HIS A 157 8.99 -9.52 -20.68
CA HIS A 157 8.79 -10.62 -19.75
C HIS A 157 7.76 -11.64 -20.30
N VAL A 158 8.00 -12.94 -20.10
CA VAL A 158 7.16 -14.04 -20.65
C VAL A 158 5.70 -14.07 -20.17
N LEU A 159 5.39 -13.29 -19.13
CA LEU A 159 4.04 -13.11 -18.57
C LEU A 159 3.38 -11.79 -19.01
N GLN A 160 4.10 -10.93 -19.73
CA GLN A 160 3.53 -9.70 -20.29
C GLN A 160 2.34 -10.06 -21.20
N GLY A 161 1.24 -9.31 -21.06
CA GLY A 161 -0.02 -9.58 -21.77
C GLY A 161 -0.79 -10.82 -21.28
N LYS A 162 -0.28 -11.56 -20.28
CA LYS A 162 -0.97 -12.71 -19.67
C LYS A 162 -1.46 -12.42 -18.26
N VAL A 163 -0.68 -11.65 -17.50
CA VAL A 163 -1.02 -11.24 -16.14
C VAL A 163 -1.17 -9.74 -16.06
N PHE A 164 -2.12 -9.29 -15.26
CA PHE A 164 -2.47 -7.88 -15.14
C PHE A 164 -2.69 -7.51 -13.69
N VAL A 165 -2.49 -6.24 -13.37
CA VAL A 165 -2.83 -5.65 -12.07
C VAL A 165 -3.60 -4.37 -12.33
N LYS A 166 -4.43 -3.96 -11.37
CA LYS A 166 -5.15 -2.71 -11.51
C LYS A 166 -4.18 -1.55 -11.22
N LEU A 167 -3.84 -0.79 -12.26
CA LEU A 167 -2.93 0.34 -12.18
C LEU A 167 -3.53 1.54 -11.43
N GLN A 168 -4.86 1.72 -11.50
CA GLN A 168 -5.55 2.82 -10.81
C GLN A 168 -5.75 2.52 -9.32
N LEU A 169 -4.67 2.14 -8.63
CA LEU A 169 -4.65 1.86 -7.20
C LEU A 169 -3.48 2.60 -6.57
N ASN A 170 -3.72 3.15 -5.39
CA ASN A 170 -2.69 3.71 -4.54
C ASN A 170 -2.78 3.09 -3.14
N CYS A 171 -1.84 3.44 -2.27
CA CYS A 171 -1.78 2.89 -0.92
C CYS A 171 -3.01 3.24 -0.05
N GLN A 172 -3.70 4.34 -0.39
CA GLN A 172 -4.94 4.74 0.30
C GLN A 172 -6.17 3.98 -0.22
N SER A 173 -6.09 3.43 -1.43
CA SER A 173 -7.19 2.70 -2.05
C SER A 173 -7.58 1.49 -1.19
N PRO A 174 -8.89 1.21 -1.05
CA PRO A 174 -9.35 0.00 -0.38
C PRO A 174 -8.90 -1.26 -1.14
N ILE A 175 -8.89 -2.41 -0.48
CA ILE A 175 -8.76 -3.72 -1.12
C ILE A 175 -9.90 -3.88 -2.13
N GLU A 176 -9.58 -4.40 -3.31
CA GLU A 176 -10.50 -4.45 -4.44
C GLU A 176 -11.72 -5.37 -4.19
N PHE A 177 -12.88 -5.03 -4.75
CA PHE A 177 -14.05 -5.93 -4.73
C PHE A 177 -13.75 -7.33 -5.29
N SER A 178 -12.90 -7.39 -6.32
CA SER A 178 -12.44 -8.62 -6.96
C SER A 178 -11.73 -9.54 -5.98
N TYR A 179 -10.95 -9.03 -5.02
CA TYR A 179 -10.33 -9.83 -3.96
C TYR A 179 -11.42 -10.61 -3.21
N TYR A 180 -12.43 -9.92 -2.69
CA TYR A 180 -13.50 -10.52 -1.89
C TYR A 180 -14.38 -11.47 -2.70
N SER A 181 -14.63 -11.17 -3.98
CA SER A 181 -15.39 -12.07 -4.87
C SER A 181 -14.55 -13.21 -5.47
N SER A 182 -13.23 -13.23 -5.30
CA SER A 182 -12.37 -14.26 -5.87
C SER A 182 -12.45 -15.59 -5.11
N GLY A 183 -12.24 -16.68 -5.85
CA GLY A 183 -12.14 -18.05 -5.31
C GLY A 183 -10.71 -18.47 -4.93
N ILE A 184 -9.80 -17.52 -4.65
CA ILE A 184 -8.42 -17.85 -4.26
C ILE A 184 -8.42 -18.56 -2.91
N LYS A 185 -7.71 -19.69 -2.83
CA LYS A 185 -7.56 -20.47 -1.60
C LYS A 185 -6.72 -19.71 -0.58
N GLY A 186 -7.12 -19.78 0.69
CA GLY A 186 -6.39 -19.12 1.79
C GLY A 186 -6.63 -17.61 1.88
N LYS A 187 -7.61 -17.08 1.14
CA LYS A 187 -8.04 -15.68 1.26
C LYS A 187 -8.59 -15.44 2.66
N LEU A 188 -8.11 -14.39 3.32
CA LEU A 188 -8.56 -13.95 4.64
C LEU A 188 -9.70 -12.92 4.52
N ASP A 189 -10.57 -12.90 5.51
CA ASP A 189 -11.61 -11.89 5.70
C ASP A 189 -11.00 -10.64 6.34
N LEU A 190 -10.48 -9.77 5.48
CA LEU A 190 -9.76 -8.56 5.86
C LEU A 190 -10.65 -7.32 5.76
N CYS A 191 -10.55 -6.37 6.69
CA CYS A 191 -11.06 -5.00 6.50
C CYS A 191 -10.49 -4.40 5.21
N CYS A 192 -11.35 -3.87 4.35
CA CYS A 192 -10.92 -3.36 3.05
C CYS A 192 -10.02 -2.12 3.15
N TYR A 193 -10.01 -1.40 4.26
CA TYR A 193 -9.18 -0.20 4.43
C TYR A 193 -7.87 -0.42 5.17
N CYS A 194 -7.88 -1.22 6.24
CA CYS A 194 -6.73 -1.37 7.13
C CYS A 194 -6.18 -2.79 7.23
N LYS A 195 -6.81 -3.76 6.56
CA LYS A 195 -6.44 -5.19 6.56
C LYS A 195 -6.64 -5.95 7.88
N ALA A 196 -7.31 -5.38 8.88
CA ALA A 196 -7.65 -6.11 10.11
C ALA A 196 -8.41 -7.41 9.77
N GLU A 197 -8.02 -8.52 10.37
CA GLU A 197 -8.63 -9.85 10.17
C GLU A 197 -9.90 -10.03 11.01
N GLY A 198 -10.72 -11.03 10.65
CA GLY A 198 -11.90 -11.43 11.42
C GLY A 198 -13.06 -10.43 11.33
N VAL A 199 -13.06 -9.59 10.29
CA VAL A 199 -14.02 -8.50 10.15
C VAL A 199 -15.26 -9.00 9.42
N GLN A 200 -16.40 -8.86 10.09
CA GLN A 200 -17.70 -9.22 9.52
C GLN A 200 -18.20 -8.12 8.56
N GLN A 201 -19.01 -8.54 7.59
CA GLN A 201 -19.69 -7.62 6.69
C GLN A 201 -21.02 -7.16 7.32
N ASP A 202 -21.50 -6.00 6.91
CA ASP A 202 -22.80 -5.47 7.35
C ASP A 202 -23.95 -6.30 6.74
N GLU A 203 -24.67 -7.03 7.61
CA GLU A 203 -25.75 -7.94 7.21
C GLU A 203 -27.02 -7.20 6.74
N GLU A 204 -27.31 -6.01 7.25
CA GLU A 204 -28.45 -5.22 6.77
C GLU A 204 -28.20 -4.69 5.36
N LEU A 205 -26.97 -4.28 5.08
CA LEU A 205 -26.57 -3.89 3.73
C LEU A 205 -26.54 -5.08 2.76
N LYS A 206 -26.22 -6.29 3.22
CA LYS A 206 -26.30 -7.51 2.37
C LYS A 206 -27.71 -7.83 1.89
N LYS A 207 -28.74 -7.47 2.66
CA LYS A 207 -30.15 -7.61 2.23
C LYS A 207 -30.48 -6.67 1.05
N GLN A 208 -29.72 -5.60 0.89
CA GLN A 208 -29.96 -4.56 -0.12
C GLN A 208 -28.96 -4.61 -1.28
N PHE A 209 -27.77 -5.17 -1.08
CA PHE A 209 -26.67 -5.18 -2.05
C PHE A 209 -26.05 -6.57 -2.13
N ARG A 210 -25.79 -7.06 -3.36
CA ARG A 210 -25.14 -8.36 -3.55
C ARG A 210 -23.68 -8.39 -3.09
N VAL A 211 -23.03 -7.23 -3.04
CA VAL A 211 -21.63 -7.12 -2.65
C VAL A 211 -21.48 -5.99 -1.65
N VAL A 212 -21.01 -6.32 -0.45
CA VAL A 212 -20.71 -5.38 0.65
C VAL A 212 -19.31 -5.72 1.14
N LEU A 213 -18.39 -4.77 1.19
CA LEU A 213 -17.04 -5.05 1.68
C LEU A 213 -16.97 -4.97 3.21
N PRO A 214 -16.21 -5.84 3.87
CA PRO A 214 -15.99 -5.78 5.32
C PRO A 214 -15.19 -4.53 5.70
N VAL A 215 -15.62 -3.86 6.76
CA VAL A 215 -14.97 -2.67 7.34
C VAL A 215 -14.96 -2.83 8.86
N CYS A 216 -13.79 -2.71 9.49
CA CYS A 216 -13.70 -2.83 10.95
C CYS A 216 -14.23 -1.57 11.65
N GLN A 217 -14.60 -1.70 12.93
CA GLN A 217 -15.15 -0.60 13.72
C GLN A 217 -14.23 0.62 13.73
N THR A 218 -12.92 0.44 13.93
CA THR A 218 -11.94 1.53 13.89
C THR A 218 -11.97 2.32 12.58
N CYS A 219 -12.22 1.68 11.44
CA CYS A 219 -12.35 2.39 10.17
C CYS A 219 -13.69 3.12 10.04
N LEU A 220 -14.78 2.56 10.57
CA LEU A 220 -16.09 3.22 10.62
C LEU A 220 -16.05 4.47 11.51
N ASP A 221 -15.39 4.37 12.67
CA ASP A 221 -15.21 5.49 13.61
C ASP A 221 -14.38 6.62 12.95
N ASN A 222 -13.42 6.25 12.09
CA ASN A 222 -12.67 7.18 11.24
C ASN A 222 -13.43 7.61 9.97
N HIS A 223 -14.76 7.47 9.95
CA HIS A 223 -15.66 7.86 8.88
C HIS A 223 -15.34 7.25 7.51
N LYS A 224 -14.72 6.06 7.46
CA LYS A 224 -14.53 5.34 6.19
C LYS A 224 -15.87 4.76 5.72
N PRO A 225 -16.27 4.98 4.45
CA PRO A 225 -17.56 4.52 3.97
C PRO A 225 -17.57 3.00 3.73
N ILE A 226 -18.71 2.35 3.99
CA ILE A 226 -18.92 0.95 3.62
C ILE A 226 -19.11 0.86 2.10
N LEU A 227 -18.19 0.15 1.44
CA LEU A 227 -18.19 0.00 -0.01
C LEU A 227 -19.16 -1.12 -0.42
N LYS A 228 -20.10 -0.79 -1.30
CA LYS A 228 -21.17 -1.69 -1.73
C LYS A 228 -21.47 -1.57 -3.22
N ARG A 229 -21.90 -2.65 -3.85
CA ARG A 229 -22.24 -2.74 -5.29
C ARG A 229 -23.42 -3.66 -5.54
N ASN A 230 -24.00 -3.51 -6.73
CA ASN A 230 -25.08 -4.35 -7.26
C ASN A 230 -26.30 -4.38 -6.32
N PRO A 231 -27.09 -3.27 -6.28
CA PRO A 231 -28.34 -3.23 -5.53
C PRO A 231 -29.25 -4.40 -5.93
N ILE A 232 -29.85 -5.06 -4.94
CA ILE A 232 -30.86 -6.08 -5.15
C ILE A 232 -32.16 -5.33 -5.47
N LYS A 233 -32.58 -5.39 -6.74
CA LYS A 233 -33.89 -4.86 -7.13
C LYS A 233 -34.95 -5.69 -6.40
N LYS A 234 -35.84 -5.01 -5.68
CA LYS A 234 -37.05 -5.61 -5.12
C LYS A 234 -37.99 -6.04 -6.23
#